data_AF-A0A3M1BTY6-F1
#
_entry.id   AF-A0A3M1BTY6-F1
#
_cell.length_a   1.000
_cell.length_b   1.000
_cell.length_c   1.000
_cell.angle_alpha   90.00
_cell.angle_beta   90.00
_cell.angle_gamma   90.00
#
_symmetry.space_group_name_H-M   'P 1'
#
loop_
_entity.id
_entity.type
_entity.pdbx_description
1 polymer ?
#
loop_
_entity_poly.entity_id
_entity_poly.type
_entity_poly.pdbx_seq_one_letter_code
_entity_poly.pdbx_strand_id
1 'polypeptide(L)'
;MQFLYPTFLIAALAIAIPVIIHLFYFRRFKKVYFTNVKFLKEVKEETSARQKLRNLLVLLMRCLAVLALVFAFAQPFIPQGTEVKQGDNAISIFVDNSFSMQSLSEDVPLVEKAKQRAREIVNAYREEDRF
;
A
#
# COMPACT_ATOMS: atom_id res chain seq x y z
N MET A 1 0.64 -8.47 -4.47
CA MET A 1 1.10 -7.06 -4.44
C MET A 1 2.08 -6.87 -5.57
N GLN A 2 1.89 -5.83 -6.37
CA GLN A 2 2.84 -5.41 -7.38
C GLN A 2 3.55 -4.15 -6.89
N PHE A 3 4.78 -3.93 -7.37
CA PHE A 3 5.57 -2.76 -7.04
C PHE A 3 5.73 -1.93 -8.29
N LEU A 4 5.53 -0.62 -8.19
CA LEU A 4 5.72 0.28 -9.33
C LEU A 4 7.20 0.38 -9.71
N TYR A 5 8.09 0.35 -8.71
CA TYR A 5 9.53 0.40 -8.89
C TYR A 5 10.24 -0.74 -8.15
N PRO A 6 10.27 -1.96 -8.72
CA PRO A 6 10.83 -3.14 -8.05
C PRO A 6 12.34 -3.04 -7.82
N THR A 7 13.07 -2.24 -8.60
CA THR A 7 14.52 -2.04 -8.44
C THR A 7 14.89 -1.39 -7.10
N PHE A 8 13.99 -0.61 -6.50
CA PHE A 8 14.21 0.00 -5.18
C PHE A 8 14.30 -1.03 -4.04
N LEU A 9 13.83 -2.26 -4.24
CA LEU A 9 14.01 -3.34 -3.24
C LEU A 9 15.50 -3.63 -2.99
N ILE A 10 16.39 -3.38 -3.95
CA ILE A 10 17.85 -3.52 -3.77
C ILE A 10 18.35 -2.57 -2.68
N ALA A 11 17.73 -1.39 -2.53
CA ALA A 11 18.08 -0.44 -1.47
C ALA A 11 17.81 -0.98 -0.05
N ALA A 12 17.05 -2.07 0.10
CA ALA A 12 16.91 -2.77 1.38
C ALA A 12 18.26 -3.29 1.92
N LEU A 13 19.27 -3.50 1.05
CA LEU A 13 20.64 -3.79 1.48
C LEU A 13 21.24 -2.71 2.39
N ALA A 14 20.75 -1.47 2.32
CA ALA A 14 21.18 -0.39 3.22
C ALA A 14 20.89 -0.67 4.70
N ILE A 15 19.96 -1.58 5.01
CA ILE A 15 19.69 -2.04 6.39
C ILE A 15 20.93 -2.72 6.99
N ALA A 16 21.82 -3.28 6.16
CA ALA A 16 23.07 -3.84 6.63
C ALA A 16 23.94 -2.79 7.36
N ILE A 17 23.84 -1.51 7.00
CA ILE A 17 24.64 -0.43 7.61
C ILE A 17 24.39 -0.31 9.13
N PRO A 18 23.15 -0.04 9.62
CA PRO A 18 22.89 0.05 11.05
C PRO A 18 23.14 -1.28 11.78
N VAL A 19 22.92 -2.43 11.12
CA VAL A 19 23.18 -3.75 11.70
C VAL A 19 24.68 -3.98 11.90
N ILE A 20 25.51 -3.70 10.89
CA ILE A 20 26.97 -3.78 10.94
C ILE A 20 27.50 -2.83 12.01
N ILE A 21 27.06 -1.57 12.03
CA ILE A 21 27.50 -0.59 13.05
C ILE A 21 27.14 -1.06 14.47
N HIS A 22 25.98 -1.72 14.64
CA HIS A 22 25.58 -2.26 15.93
C HIS A 22 26.41 -3.49 16.34
N LEU A 23 26.71 -4.39 15.41
CA LEU A 23 27.49 -5.60 15.67
C LEU A 23 28.96 -5.25 15.93
N PHE A 24 29.52 -4.37 15.10
CA PHE A 24 30.87 -3.86 15.21
C PHE A 24 30.87 -2.61 16.08
N TYR A 25 30.73 -2.83 17.40
CA TYR A 25 30.95 -1.81 18.42
C TYR A 25 32.41 -1.33 18.34
N PHE A 26 32.71 -0.31 17.53
CA PHE A 26 34.05 0.32 17.41
C PHE A 26 34.53 1.04 18.69
N ARG A 27 33.86 0.82 19.83
CA ARG A 27 34.13 1.52 21.07
C ARG A 27 35.24 0.80 21.86
N ARG A 28 36.44 1.38 21.89
CA ARG A 28 37.52 0.94 22.79
C ARG A 28 37.13 1.31 24.22
N PHE A 29 36.86 0.31 25.06
CA PHE A 29 36.60 0.53 26.48
C PHE A 29 37.92 0.91 27.18
N LYS A 30 38.03 2.14 27.69
CA LYS A 30 39.11 2.52 28.62
C LYS A 30 38.81 1.89 29.99
N LYS A 31 39.70 1.02 30.46
CA LYS A 31 39.64 0.45 31.81
C LYS A 31 40.20 1.48 32.79
N VAL A 32 39.42 1.85 33.80
CA VAL A 32 39.85 2.71 34.92
C VAL A 32 39.77 1.85 36.18
N TYR A 33 40.85 1.79 36.96
CA TYR A 33 40.91 1.04 38.21
C TYR A 33 40.28 1.88 39.33
N PHE A 34 39.30 1.32 40.05
CA PHE A 34 38.58 1.98 41.13
C PHE A 34 38.52 1.08 42.37
N THR A 35 38.76 1.65 43.55
CA THR A 35 39.10 0.92 44.79
C THR A 35 37.91 0.20 45.45
N ASN A 36 36.67 0.59 45.15
CA ASN A 36 35.44 -0.02 45.69
C ASN A 36 34.44 -0.35 44.57
N VAL A 37 34.50 -1.56 44.02
CA VAL A 37 33.67 -2.02 42.87
C VAL A 37 32.46 -2.87 43.25
N LYS A 38 32.32 -3.28 44.52
CA LYS A 38 31.29 -4.26 44.93
C LYS A 38 29.87 -3.73 44.71
N PHE A 39 29.56 -2.52 45.18
CA PHE A 39 28.28 -1.83 44.94
C PHE A 39 28.08 -1.43 43.47
N LEU A 40 29.16 -1.05 42.79
CA LEU A 40 29.09 -0.62 41.38
C LEU A 40 28.80 -1.78 40.43
N LYS A 41 29.19 -3.01 40.79
CA LYS A 41 28.99 -4.21 39.96
C LYS A 41 27.53 -4.64 39.93
N GLU A 42 26.85 -4.62 41.08
CA GLU A 42 25.42 -4.96 41.22
C GLU A 42 24.53 -3.98 40.44
N VAL A 43 24.73 -2.66 40.62
CA VAL A 43 23.98 -1.62 39.88
C VAL A 43 24.25 -1.70 38.38
N LYS A 44 25.47 -2.08 37.97
CA LYS A 44 25.85 -2.19 36.56
C LYS A 44 25.21 -3.41 35.89
N GLU A 45 24.96 -4.50 36.61
CA GLU A 45 24.25 -5.69 36.10
C GLU A 45 22.76 -5.40 35.84
N GLU A 46 22.08 -4.77 36.80
CA GLU A 46 20.70 -4.26 36.67
C GLU A 46 20.55 -3.31 35.47
N THR A 47 21.45 -2.32 35.39
CA THR A 47 21.44 -1.33 34.31
C THR A 47 21.73 -1.99 32.95
N SER A 48 22.61 -3.00 32.91
CA SER A 48 22.99 -3.72 31.69
C SER A 48 21.80 -4.42 31.02
N ALA A 49 20.91 -5.07 31.76
CA ALA A 49 19.76 -5.76 31.19
C ALA A 49 18.80 -4.79 30.49
N ARG A 50 18.47 -3.68 31.17
CA ARG A 50 17.60 -2.62 30.62
C ARG A 50 18.25 -1.89 29.45
N GLN A 51 19.58 -1.68 29.50
CA GLN A 51 20.35 -1.09 28.41
C GLN A 51 20.35 -1.99 27.17
N LYS A 52 20.50 -3.31 27.34
CA LYS A 52 20.45 -4.29 26.24
C LYS A 52 19.10 -4.28 25.54
N LEU A 53 18.00 -4.30 26.28
CA LEU A 53 16.65 -4.24 25.71
C LEU A 53 16.43 -2.94 24.94
N ARG A 54 16.81 -1.80 25.54
CA ARG A 54 16.72 -0.49 24.87
C ARG A 54 17.56 -0.45 23.60
N ASN A 55 18.78 -1.00 23.62
CA ASN A 55 19.65 -1.04 22.45
C ASN A 55 19.05 -1.89 21.33
N LEU A 56 18.41 -3.02 21.65
CA LEU A 56 17.73 -3.86 20.66
C LEU A 56 16.52 -3.13 20.04
N LEU A 57 15.70 -2.48 20.86
CA LEU A 57 14.57 -1.68 20.38
C LEU A 57 15.02 -0.52 19.49
N VAL A 58 16.09 0.19 19.87
CA VAL A 58 16.65 1.28 19.06
C VAL A 58 17.19 0.75 17.73
N LEU A 59 17.84 -0.42 17.72
CA LEU A 59 18.28 -1.06 16.49
C LEU A 59 17.09 -1.39 15.58
N LEU A 60 16.06 -2.00 16.14
CA LEU A 60 14.85 -2.38 15.41
C LEU A 60 14.18 -1.16 14.79
N MET A 61 14.04 -0.06 15.54
CA MET A 61 13.49 1.20 15.02
C MET A 61 14.33 1.80 13.88
N ARG A 62 15.66 1.72 13.94
CA ARG A 62 16.53 2.17 12.84
C ARG A 62 16.33 1.33 11.58
N CYS A 63 16.24 0.01 11.72
CA CYS A 63 15.98 -0.88 10.59
C CYS A 63 14.58 -0.63 9.98
N LEU A 64 13.56 -0.46 10.82
CA LEU A 64 12.20 -0.13 10.38
C LEU A 64 12.14 1.21 9.63
N ALA A 65 12.86 2.23 10.11
CA ALA A 65 12.90 3.52 9.42
C ALA A 65 13.48 3.40 7.99
N VAL A 66 14.55 2.61 7.82
CA VAL A 66 15.13 2.34 6.50
C VAL A 66 14.16 1.53 5.64
N LEU A 67 13.53 0.49 6.19
CA LEU A 67 12.52 -0.32 5.47
C LEU A 67 11.33 0.53 5.02
N ALA A 68 10.82 1.40 5.90
CA ALA A 68 9.72 2.30 5.59
C ALA A 68 10.07 3.24 4.44
N LEU A 69 11.30 3.78 4.42
CA LEU A 69 11.81 4.57 3.30
C LEU A 69 11.86 3.75 2.00
N VAL A 70 12.41 2.55 2.04
CA VAL A 70 12.47 1.66 0.87
C VAL A 70 11.07 1.35 0.34
N PHE A 71 10.12 1.04 1.22
CA PHE A 71 8.74 0.79 0.81
C PHE A 71 8.02 2.04 0.30
N ALA A 72 8.29 3.22 0.88
CA ALA A 72 7.73 4.48 0.40
C ALA A 72 8.15 4.76 -1.06
N PHE A 73 9.41 4.46 -1.42
CA PHE A 73 9.89 4.60 -2.80
C PHE A 73 9.51 3.44 -3.72
N ALA A 74 9.40 2.20 -3.20
CA ALA A 74 8.99 1.05 -4.00
C ALA A 74 7.49 1.07 -4.36
N GLN A 75 6.69 1.86 -3.64
CA GLN A 75 5.26 2.08 -3.83
C GLN A 75 4.49 0.76 -4.04
N PRO A 76 4.35 -0.07 -2.99
CA PRO A 76 3.57 -1.30 -3.07
C PRO A 76 2.12 -0.96 -3.36
N PHE A 77 1.56 -1.55 -4.41
CA PHE A 77 0.14 -1.49 -4.67
C PHE A 77 -0.46 -2.89 -4.69
N ILE A 78 -1.68 -2.96 -4.19
CA ILE A 78 -2.52 -4.15 -4.33
C ILE A 78 -3.31 -3.90 -5.61
N PRO A 79 -3.02 -4.57 -6.73
CA PRO A 79 -3.92 -4.53 -7.87
C PRO A 79 -5.27 -5.05 -7.39
N GLN A 80 -6.23 -4.15 -7.23
CA GLN A 80 -7.62 -4.55 -7.13
C GLN A 80 -7.96 -5.05 -8.53
N GLY A 81 -7.97 -6.37 -8.68
CA GLY A 81 -8.60 -6.96 -9.84
C GLY A 81 -10.05 -6.57 -9.80
N THR A 82 -10.44 -5.52 -10.50
CA THR A 82 -11.56 -5.72 -11.40
C THR A 82 -11.06 -6.82 -12.32
N GLU A 83 -11.45 -8.06 -12.01
CA GLU A 83 -11.62 -9.04 -13.05
C GLU A 83 -12.47 -8.32 -14.09
N VAL A 84 -11.83 -7.73 -15.09
CA VAL A 84 -12.49 -7.46 -16.35
C VAL A 84 -12.79 -8.87 -16.82
N LYS A 85 -13.99 -9.35 -16.45
CA LYS A 85 -14.52 -10.60 -16.93
C LYS A 85 -14.39 -10.50 -18.44
N GLN A 86 -13.45 -11.25 -18.98
CA GLN A 86 -13.36 -11.48 -20.41
C GLN A 86 -14.52 -12.44 -20.72
N GLY A 87 -15.74 -11.88 -20.75
CA GLY A 87 -16.98 -12.65 -20.80
C GLY A 87 -18.18 -11.73 -20.55
N ASP A 88 -18.95 -11.55 -21.64
CA ASP A 88 -20.20 -10.82 -21.82
C ASP A 88 -20.19 -9.36 -21.33
N ASN A 89 -20.19 -8.38 -22.26
CA ASN A 89 -20.41 -6.99 -21.88
C ASN A 89 -21.83 -6.88 -21.34
N ALA A 90 -21.97 -6.65 -20.03
CA ALA A 90 -23.26 -6.37 -19.42
C ALA A 90 -23.64 -4.91 -19.74
N ILE A 91 -24.58 -4.71 -20.66
CA ILE A 91 -24.99 -3.38 -21.13
C ILE A 91 -26.28 -2.99 -20.42
N SER A 92 -26.18 -2.19 -19.36
CA SER A 92 -27.36 -1.68 -18.66
C SER A 92 -27.89 -0.40 -19.31
N ILE A 93 -29.09 -0.46 -19.88
CA ILE A 93 -29.78 0.70 -20.47
C ILE A 93 -30.86 1.18 -19.51
N PHE A 94 -30.79 2.47 -19.13
CA PHE A 94 -31.81 3.11 -18.29
C PHE A 94 -32.58 4.15 -19.11
N VAL A 95 -33.91 4.05 -19.10
CA VAL A 95 -34.81 5.01 -19.73
C VAL A 95 -35.55 5.76 -18.64
N ASP A 96 -35.39 7.08 -18.59
CA ASP A 96 -36.13 7.95 -17.67
C ASP A 96 -37.62 7.98 -18.05
N ASN A 97 -38.50 7.83 -17.04
CA ASN A 97 -39.95 7.86 -17.17
C ASN A 97 -40.59 9.08 -16.47
N SER A 98 -39.79 10.09 -16.11
CA SER A 98 -40.26 11.33 -15.50
C SER A 98 -41.22 12.13 -16.41
N PHE A 99 -42.07 12.97 -15.80
CA PHE A 99 -43.09 13.75 -16.53
C PHE A 99 -42.51 14.69 -17.59
N SER A 100 -41.27 15.15 -17.46
CA SER A 100 -40.58 15.97 -18.47
C SER A 100 -40.36 15.23 -19.78
N MET A 101 -40.30 13.89 -19.74
CA MET A 101 -40.12 13.05 -20.94
C MET A 101 -41.41 12.95 -21.79
N GLN A 102 -42.56 13.41 -21.28
CA GLN A 102 -43.79 13.56 -22.07
C GLN A 102 -43.77 14.81 -22.97
N SER A 103 -42.75 15.67 -22.84
CA SER A 103 -42.56 16.81 -23.72
C SER A 103 -42.35 16.36 -25.16
N LEU A 104 -42.86 17.16 -26.10
CA LEU A 104 -42.75 16.90 -27.53
C LEU A 104 -41.43 17.49 -28.06
N SER A 105 -40.72 16.68 -28.85
CA SER A 105 -39.58 17.12 -29.65
C SER A 105 -39.84 16.64 -31.08
N GLU A 106 -39.92 17.58 -32.03
CA GLU A 106 -40.22 17.27 -33.44
C GLU A 106 -41.51 16.44 -33.59
N ASP A 107 -42.57 16.86 -32.90
CA ASP A 107 -43.91 16.23 -32.88
C ASP A 107 -43.98 14.80 -32.32
N VAL A 108 -42.92 14.32 -31.67
CA VAL A 108 -42.86 13.01 -31.01
C VAL A 108 -42.50 13.16 -29.51
N PRO A 109 -43.16 12.43 -28.59
CA PRO A 109 -42.77 12.45 -27.18
C PRO A 109 -41.31 12.00 -26.97
N LEU A 110 -40.58 12.69 -26.09
CA LEU A 110 -39.17 12.36 -25.80
C LEU A 110 -38.99 10.91 -25.28
N VAL A 111 -39.97 10.36 -24.57
CA VAL A 111 -39.97 8.92 -24.17
C VAL A 111 -39.88 8.00 -25.39
N GLU A 112 -40.62 8.29 -26.46
CA GLU A 112 -40.62 7.44 -27.66
C GLU A 112 -39.27 7.54 -28.40
N LYS A 113 -38.69 8.75 -28.46
CA LYS A 113 -37.34 8.96 -28.98
C LYS A 113 -36.29 8.20 -28.14
N ALA A 114 -36.42 8.19 -26.82
CA ALA A 114 -35.53 7.46 -25.92
C ALA A 114 -35.65 5.93 -26.11
N LYS A 115 -36.87 5.40 -26.25
CA LYS A 115 -37.10 3.98 -26.56
C LYS A 115 -36.51 3.58 -27.91
N GLN A 116 -36.65 4.43 -28.93
CA GLN A 116 -36.07 4.19 -30.26
C GLN A 116 -34.55 4.13 -30.18
N ARG A 117 -33.92 5.10 -29.50
CA ARG A 117 -32.47 5.11 -29.27
C ARG A 117 -31.99 3.90 -28.49
N ALA A 118 -32.73 3.47 -27.46
CA ALA A 118 -32.41 2.26 -26.72
C ALA A 118 -32.42 1.01 -27.63
N ARG A 119 -33.39 0.88 -28.54
CA ARG A 119 -33.42 -0.22 -29.52
C ARG A 119 -32.27 -0.15 -30.53
N GLU A 120 -31.92 1.04 -31.01
CA GLU A 120 -30.77 1.24 -31.90
C GLU A 120 -29.46 0.81 -31.22
N ILE A 121 -29.30 1.14 -29.94
CA ILE A 121 -28.16 0.71 -29.13
C ILE A 121 -28.16 -0.81 -29.01
N VAL A 122 -29.26 -1.44 -28.58
CA VAL A 122 -29.35 -2.91 -28.45
C VAL A 122 -28.98 -3.62 -29.75
N ASN A 123 -29.47 -3.13 -30.89
CA ASN A 123 -29.21 -3.72 -32.21
C ASN A 123 -27.78 -3.50 -32.73
N ALA A 124 -27.04 -2.53 -32.18
CA ALA A 124 -25.66 -2.25 -32.57
C ALA A 124 -24.63 -3.14 -31.85
N TYR A 125 -25.03 -3.79 -30.75
CA TYR A 125 -24.21 -4.74 -30.00
C TYR A 125 -24.42 -6.18 -30.50
N ARG A 126 -23.50 -7.07 -30.14
CA ARG A 126 -23.46 -8.44 -30.69
C ARG A 126 -24.41 -9.35 -29.89
N GLU A 127 -24.90 -10.43 -30.51
CA GLU A 127 -25.78 -11.43 -29.84
C GLU A 127 -25.15 -12.11 -28.61
N GLU A 128 -23.83 -11.98 -28.45
CA GLU A 128 -23.06 -12.45 -27.28
C GLU A 128 -23.13 -11.51 -26.06
N ASP A 129 -23.64 -10.29 -26.23
CA ASP A 129 -23.81 -9.32 -25.13
C ASP A 129 -25.14 -9.53 -24.40
N ARG A 130 -25.10 -9.56 -23.06
CA ARG A 130 -26.30 -9.71 -22.22
C ARG A 130 -26.80 -8.32 -21.77
N PHE A 131 -28.07 -8.03 -22.04
CA PHE A 131 -28.77 -6.81 -21.63
C PHE A 131 -29.57 -7.02 -20.33
#